data_AF-B0CA20-F1
#
_entry.id   AF-B0CA20-F1
#
_cell.length_a   1.000
_cell.length_b   1.000
_cell.length_c   1.000
_cell.angle_alpha   90.00
_cell.angle_beta   90.00
_cell.angle_gamma   90.00
#
_symmetry.space_group_name_H-M   'P 1'
#
loop_
_entity.id
_entity.type
_entity.pdbx_description
1 polymer ?
#
loop_
_entity_poly.entity_id
_entity_poly.type
_entity_poly.pdbx_seq_one_letter_code
_entity_poly.pdbx_strand_id
1 'polypeptide(L)'
;MTAKEKLGVFLNASKNQPEEILSFFDELEPVKSQFMISRWKGAELHTNHPLNGFLEASNWYGKEFVNEDQVHPLLFQDSQDNIFKVKPYSLVMKSGIRLPILKHKALNSTVRFLTSLLKTEASQARLRMMEYRQKISATMIYDSLPIHDTFRKVDDDTVLGLMDSKDIPIPFFFVLEREH
;
A
#
# COMPACT_ATOMS: atom_id res chain seq x y z
N MET A 1 19.62 -8.56 -15.11
CA MET A 1 18.33 -8.78 -14.44
C MET A 1 17.50 -7.52 -14.61
N THR A 2 16.29 -7.64 -15.16
CA THR A 2 15.35 -6.53 -15.31
C THR A 2 14.81 -6.09 -13.94
N ALA A 3 14.18 -4.92 -13.87
CA ALA A 3 13.52 -4.47 -12.63
C ALA A 3 12.44 -5.46 -12.17
N LYS A 4 11.66 -6.01 -13.12
CA LYS A 4 10.61 -7.00 -12.82
C LYS A 4 11.19 -8.31 -12.26
N GLU A 5 12.29 -8.79 -12.82
CA GLU A 5 12.97 -9.99 -12.31
C GLU A 5 13.51 -9.76 -10.89
N LYS A 6 14.15 -8.61 -10.62
CA LYS A 6 14.60 -8.23 -9.27
C LYS A 6 13.43 -8.18 -8.29
N LEU A 7 12.31 -7.57 -8.69
CA LEU A 7 11.11 -7.52 -7.87
C LEU A 7 10.55 -8.90 -7.55
N GLY A 8 10.55 -9.80 -8.55
CA GLY A 8 10.13 -11.19 -8.37
C GLY A 8 10.95 -11.94 -7.32
N VAL A 9 12.25 -11.63 -7.18
CA VAL A 9 13.08 -12.19 -6.10
C VAL A 9 12.57 -11.74 -4.72
N PHE A 10 12.28 -10.44 -4.55
CA PHE A 10 11.77 -9.92 -3.29
C PHE A 10 10.38 -10.45 -2.92
N LEU A 11 9.49 -10.60 -3.90
CA LEU A 11 8.14 -11.14 -3.68
C LEU A 11 8.14 -12.61 -3.25
N ASN A 12 9.08 -13.40 -3.77
CA ASN A 12 9.18 -14.83 -3.45
C ASN A 12 10.00 -15.11 -2.17
N ALA A 13 10.71 -14.11 -1.65
CA ALA A 13 11.45 -14.25 -0.41
C ALA A 13 10.48 -14.28 0.79
N SER A 14 10.67 -15.21 1.71
CA SER A 14 9.92 -15.26 2.97
C SER A 14 10.20 -14.05 3.87
N LYS A 15 11.36 -13.42 3.68
CA LYS A 15 11.80 -12.21 4.37
C LYS A 15 12.86 -11.49 3.55
N ASN A 16 12.75 -10.17 3.48
CA ASN A 16 13.70 -9.27 2.84
C ASN A 16 14.34 -8.34 3.87
N GLN A 17 15.55 -7.85 3.58
CA GLN A 17 16.13 -6.75 4.34
C GLN A 17 15.58 -5.42 3.81
N PRO A 18 15.06 -4.52 4.68
CA PRO A 18 14.58 -3.20 4.28
C PRO A 18 15.58 -2.42 3.40
N GLU A 19 16.87 -2.54 3.70
CA GLU A 19 17.96 -1.82 3.02
C GLU A 19 18.14 -2.29 1.57
N GLU A 20 17.92 -3.57 1.29
CA GLU A 20 18.02 -4.12 -0.07
C GLU A 20 16.87 -3.60 -0.95
N ILE A 21 15.65 -3.57 -0.42
CA ILE A 21 14.50 -3.02 -1.13
C ILE A 21 14.63 -1.51 -1.29
N LEU A 22 15.19 -0.81 -0.28
CA LEU A 22 15.44 0.62 -0.37
C LEU A 22 16.49 0.94 -1.46
N SER A 23 17.58 0.17 -1.52
CA SER A 23 18.58 0.29 -2.59
C SER A 23 17.95 0.03 -3.96
N PHE A 24 17.10 -1.00 -4.08
CA PHE A 24 16.38 -1.27 -5.31
C PHE A 24 15.42 -0.12 -5.67
N PHE A 25 14.67 0.42 -4.72
CA PHE A 25 13.78 1.57 -4.89
C PHE A 25 14.53 2.80 -5.42
N ASP A 26 15.75 3.03 -4.94
CA ASP A 26 16.60 4.13 -5.37
C ASP A 26 17.11 3.97 -6.81
N GLU A 27 17.22 2.74 -7.33
CA GLU A 27 17.59 2.47 -8.74
C GLU A 27 16.44 2.78 -9.71
N LEU A 28 15.18 2.65 -9.27
CA LEU A 28 14.02 2.74 -10.15
C LEU A 28 13.68 4.17 -10.59
N GLU A 29 13.07 4.28 -11.78
CA GLU A 29 12.64 5.55 -12.35
C GLU A 29 11.42 6.12 -11.59
N PRO A 30 11.30 7.47 -11.47
CA PRO A 30 10.08 8.09 -10.99
C PRO A 30 8.89 7.84 -11.94
N VAL A 31 7.68 7.97 -11.40
CA VAL A 31 6.44 8.00 -12.17
C VAL A 31 5.77 9.37 -12.05
N LYS A 32 5.05 9.79 -13.08
CA LYS A 32 4.18 10.98 -13.05
C LYS A 32 2.81 10.63 -12.48
N SER A 33 2.07 11.59 -11.92
CA SER A 33 0.69 11.36 -11.43
C SER A 33 -0.19 10.66 -12.46
N GLN A 34 -0.11 11.06 -13.73
CA GLN A 34 -0.90 10.50 -14.81
C GLN A 34 -0.67 8.99 -15.01
N PHE A 35 0.53 8.50 -14.74
CA PHE A 35 0.85 7.07 -14.83
C PHE A 35 0.08 6.25 -13.78
N MET A 36 -0.18 6.84 -12.62
CA MET A 36 -0.88 6.18 -11.51
C MET A 36 -2.39 6.09 -11.70
N ILE A 37 -2.99 6.83 -12.64
CA ILE A 37 -4.44 6.85 -12.84
C ILE A 37 -4.92 5.49 -13.37
N SER A 38 -5.44 4.68 -12.46
CA SER A 38 -5.98 3.33 -12.67
C SER A 38 -6.48 2.77 -11.33
N ARG A 39 -7.12 1.61 -11.40
CA ARG A 39 -7.16 0.67 -10.28
C ARG A 39 -5.91 -0.23 -10.31
N TRP A 40 -5.40 -0.54 -9.12
CA TRP A 40 -4.20 -1.33 -8.93
C TRP A 40 -4.43 -2.38 -7.85
N LYS A 41 -4.00 -3.60 -8.13
CA LYS A 41 -3.96 -4.70 -7.17
C LYS A 41 -2.67 -4.64 -6.36
N GLY A 42 -2.78 -4.82 -5.05
CA GLY A 42 -1.67 -4.69 -4.10
C GLY A 42 -1.10 -6.02 -3.63
N ALA A 43 0.20 -6.03 -3.34
CA ALA A 43 0.88 -7.08 -2.60
C ALA A 43 1.91 -6.49 -1.63
N GLU A 44 2.10 -7.08 -0.46
CA GLU A 44 3.11 -6.62 0.51
C GLU A 44 4.50 -7.18 0.20
N LEU A 45 5.56 -6.45 0.55
CA LEU A 45 6.91 -7.02 0.67
C LEU A 45 7.22 -7.25 2.16
N HIS A 46 7.62 -8.47 2.50
CA HIS A 46 7.87 -8.88 3.88
C HIS A 46 9.25 -8.41 4.37
N THR A 47 9.27 -7.45 5.30
CA THR A 47 10.50 -6.86 5.88
C THR A 47 10.52 -6.86 7.41
N ASN A 48 9.69 -7.70 8.05
CA ASN A 48 9.41 -7.67 9.51
C ASN A 48 8.80 -6.34 9.99
N HIS A 49 8.20 -5.56 9.09
CA HIS A 49 7.51 -4.34 9.45
C HIS A 49 6.29 -4.68 10.36
N PRO A 50 5.94 -3.87 11.37
CA PRO A 50 4.80 -4.12 12.26
C PRO A 50 3.44 -4.28 11.56
N LEU A 51 3.32 -3.71 10.36
CA LEU A 51 2.12 -3.83 9.52
C LEU A 51 2.14 -5.05 8.59
N ASN A 52 3.27 -5.76 8.46
CA ASN A 52 3.31 -6.93 7.58
C ASN A 52 2.32 -8.00 8.05
N GLY A 53 1.55 -8.54 7.08
CA GLY A 53 0.51 -9.53 7.31
C GLY A 53 -0.83 -8.94 7.78
N PHE A 54 -0.91 -7.64 8.08
CA PHE A 54 -2.19 -7.00 8.41
C PHE A 54 -3.06 -6.78 7.16
N LEU A 55 -2.49 -6.35 6.03
CA LEU A 55 -3.27 -6.12 4.81
C LEU A 55 -3.68 -7.45 4.18
N GLU A 56 -2.80 -8.46 4.21
CA GLU A 56 -3.15 -9.83 3.80
C GLU A 56 -4.29 -10.40 4.64
N ALA A 57 -4.22 -10.30 5.98
CA ALA A 57 -5.27 -10.82 6.86
C ALA A 57 -6.61 -10.08 6.73
N SER A 58 -6.61 -8.88 6.15
CA SER A 58 -7.81 -8.06 5.95
C SER A 58 -8.41 -8.15 4.55
N ASN A 59 -7.86 -8.99 3.65
CA ASN A 59 -8.23 -9.10 2.24
C ASN A 59 -8.09 -7.76 1.50
N TRP A 60 -7.00 -7.02 1.78
CA TRP A 60 -6.67 -5.83 1.02
C TRP A 60 -6.52 -6.18 -0.46
N TYR A 61 -7.28 -5.49 -1.29
CA TYR A 61 -7.26 -5.64 -2.74
C TYR A 61 -6.17 -4.77 -3.36
N GLY A 62 -6.09 -3.51 -2.93
CA GLY A 62 -5.16 -2.55 -3.53
C GLY A 62 -5.63 -1.10 -3.40
N LYS A 63 -5.43 -0.32 -4.45
CA LYS A 63 -5.68 1.13 -4.49
C LYS A 63 -6.35 1.55 -5.79
N GLU A 64 -7.09 2.65 -5.77
CA GLU A 64 -7.66 3.25 -6.99
C GLU A 64 -7.36 4.75 -7.03
N PHE A 65 -6.83 5.19 -8.17
CA PHE A 65 -6.49 6.58 -8.43
C PHE A 65 -7.36 7.04 -9.61
N VAL A 66 -8.40 7.82 -9.31
CA VAL A 66 -9.33 8.32 -10.33
C VAL A 66 -8.75 9.56 -11.02
N ASN A 67 -8.15 10.46 -10.24
CA ASN A 67 -7.38 11.62 -10.69
C ASN A 67 -6.47 12.11 -9.54
N GLU A 68 -5.81 13.24 -9.70
CA GLU A 68 -4.88 13.77 -8.69
C GLU A 68 -5.53 14.12 -7.35
N ASP A 69 -6.82 14.43 -7.30
CA ASP A 69 -7.53 14.82 -6.08
C ASP A 69 -8.55 13.76 -5.60
N GLN A 70 -8.69 12.67 -6.34
CA GLN A 70 -9.62 11.58 -6.03
C GLN A 70 -8.87 10.25 -6.01
N VAL A 71 -8.46 9.84 -4.81
CA VAL A 71 -7.72 8.60 -4.57
C VAL A 71 -8.36 7.82 -3.43
N HIS A 72 -8.56 6.53 -3.69
CA HIS A 72 -9.04 5.54 -2.72
C HIS A 72 -7.86 4.65 -2.32
N PRO A 73 -7.20 4.94 -1.17
CA PRO A 73 -5.95 4.31 -0.79
C PRO A 73 -6.10 2.87 -0.28
N LEU A 74 -7.33 2.45 0.03
CA LEU A 74 -7.66 1.17 0.65
C LEU A 74 -8.91 0.59 -0.02
N LEU A 75 -8.67 -0.32 -0.95
CA LEU A 75 -9.69 -1.20 -1.52
C LEU A 75 -9.62 -2.57 -0.86
N PHE A 76 -10.77 -3.17 -0.61
CA PHE A 76 -10.90 -4.51 -0.04
C PHE A 76 -11.84 -5.35 -0.88
N GLN A 77 -11.63 -6.66 -0.87
CA GLN A 77 -12.46 -7.63 -1.58
C GLN A 77 -13.28 -8.44 -0.59
N ASP A 78 -14.59 -8.56 -0.84
CA ASP A 78 -15.46 -9.41 -0.04
C ASP A 78 -15.50 -10.86 -0.57
N SER A 79 -16.22 -11.74 0.13
CA SER A 79 -16.29 -13.17 -0.24
C SER A 79 -17.10 -13.46 -1.51
N GLN A 80 -17.70 -12.46 -2.12
CA GLN A 80 -18.39 -12.53 -3.41
C GLN A 80 -17.58 -11.82 -4.50
N ASP A 81 -16.30 -11.56 -4.24
CA ASP A 81 -15.38 -10.84 -5.12
C ASP A 81 -15.75 -9.39 -5.42
N ASN A 82 -16.64 -8.79 -4.63
CA ASN A 82 -16.95 -7.37 -4.77
C ASN A 82 -15.86 -6.52 -4.12
N ILE A 83 -15.36 -5.54 -4.88
CA ILE A 83 -14.40 -4.55 -4.40
C ILE A 83 -15.14 -3.38 -3.75
N PHE A 84 -14.72 -2.99 -2.56
CA PHE A 84 -15.26 -1.83 -1.85
C PHE A 84 -14.16 -0.97 -1.21
N LYS A 85 -14.45 0.31 -1.04
CA LYS A 85 -13.53 1.33 -0.53
C LYS A 85 -13.69 1.52 0.98
N VAL A 86 -12.58 1.70 1.69
CA VAL A 86 -12.56 1.82 3.15
C VAL A 86 -11.82 3.08 3.59
N LYS A 87 -12.38 3.75 4.60
CA LYS A 87 -11.77 4.91 5.24
C LYS A 87 -10.53 4.50 6.05
N PRO A 88 -9.37 5.15 5.83
CA PRO A 88 -8.19 4.95 6.67
C PRO A 88 -8.43 5.60 8.05
N TYR A 89 -8.82 4.82 9.06
CA TYR A 89 -9.09 5.33 10.40
C TYR A 89 -7.87 5.21 11.32
N SER A 90 -7.52 6.30 12.01
CA SER A 90 -6.29 6.41 12.81
C SER A 90 -6.23 5.51 14.03
N LEU A 91 -7.34 4.96 14.53
CA LEU A 91 -7.34 4.19 15.77
C LEU A 91 -6.55 2.88 15.64
N VAL A 92 -6.54 2.28 14.43
CA VAL A 92 -5.73 1.09 14.13
C VAL A 92 -4.23 1.41 14.15
N MET A 93 -3.83 2.65 13.79
CA MET A 93 -2.42 3.05 13.73
C MET A 93 -1.90 3.77 14.99
N LYS A 94 -2.74 4.53 15.71
CA LYS A 94 -2.37 5.28 16.93
C LYS A 94 -2.27 4.42 18.18
N SER A 95 -2.97 3.28 18.23
CA SER A 95 -2.73 2.24 19.22
C SER A 95 -1.50 1.46 18.81
N GLY A 96 -0.32 2.09 18.85
CA GLY A 96 0.93 1.40 18.63
C GLY A 96 0.93 0.13 19.46
N ILE A 97 1.06 -1.04 18.81
CA ILE A 97 1.24 -2.35 19.46
C ILE A 97 -0.02 -2.84 20.21
N ARG A 98 -0.51 -4.05 19.84
CA ARG A 98 -1.52 -4.90 20.54
C ARG A 98 -3.01 -4.69 20.19
N LEU A 99 -3.43 -5.05 18.98
CA LEU A 99 -4.44 -6.11 18.95
C LEU A 99 -3.65 -7.42 18.93
N PRO A 100 -3.86 -8.36 19.86
CA PRO A 100 -3.46 -9.72 19.58
C PRO A 100 -4.27 -10.10 18.33
N ILE A 101 -3.61 -10.14 17.17
CA ILE A 101 -4.12 -10.87 16.01
C ILE A 101 -4.08 -12.32 16.47
N LEU A 102 -5.12 -12.67 17.22
CA LEU A 102 -5.29 -13.96 17.85
C LEU A 102 -5.33 -14.92 16.67
N LYS A 103 -4.38 -15.86 16.68
CA LYS A 103 -4.10 -16.87 15.65
C LYS A 103 -5.26 -17.85 15.45
N HIS A 104 -6.47 -17.36 15.20
CA HIS A 104 -7.66 -18.17 15.03
C HIS A 104 -8.40 -17.72 13.76
N LYS A 105 -8.56 -18.67 12.83
CA LYS A 105 -9.37 -18.60 11.60
C LYS A 105 -10.82 -18.10 11.81
N ALA A 106 -11.28 -17.99 13.05
CA ALA A 106 -12.61 -17.50 13.42
C ALA A 106 -12.73 -15.96 13.42
N LEU A 107 -11.62 -15.20 13.40
CA LEU A 107 -11.65 -13.74 13.53
C LEU A 107 -12.10 -13.00 12.24
N ASN A 108 -12.11 -13.70 11.10
CA ASN A 108 -12.44 -13.12 9.79
C ASN A 108 -13.84 -12.51 9.74
N SER A 109 -14.80 -13.00 10.54
CA SER A 109 -16.18 -12.49 10.50
C SER A 109 -16.35 -11.16 11.24
N THR A 110 -15.65 -10.95 12.36
CA THR A 110 -15.83 -9.77 13.21
C THR A 110 -15.07 -8.56 12.69
N VAL A 111 -13.85 -8.77 12.15
CA VAL A 111 -13.08 -7.72 11.45
C VAL A 111 -13.84 -7.25 10.20
N ARG A 112 -14.49 -8.18 9.48
CA ARG A 112 -15.34 -7.87 8.31
C ARG A 112 -16.55 -7.00 8.64
N PHE A 113 -17.16 -7.17 9.83
CA PHE A 113 -18.26 -6.32 10.26
C PHE A 113 -17.77 -4.90 10.57
N LEU A 114 -16.61 -4.76 11.22
CA LEU A 114 -15.99 -3.46 11.50
C LEU A 114 -15.57 -2.73 10.22
N THR A 115 -15.07 -3.44 9.21
CA THR A 115 -14.72 -2.82 7.92
C THR A 115 -15.95 -2.33 7.15
N SER A 116 -17.13 -2.93 7.34
CA SER A 116 -18.38 -2.47 6.71
C SER A 116 -18.84 -1.09 7.21
N LEU A 117 -18.56 -0.75 8.47
CA LEU A 117 -18.86 0.57 9.04
C LEU A 117 -17.88 1.65 8.58
N LEU A 118 -16.73 1.23 8.02
CA LEU A 118 -15.71 2.11 7.47
C LEU A 118 -15.82 2.27 5.95
N LYS A 119 -16.84 1.65 5.32
CA LYS A 119 -17.12 1.81 3.88
C LYS A 119 -17.35 3.28 3.55
N THR A 120 -16.76 3.74 2.45
CA THR A 120 -16.87 5.13 2.02
C THR A 120 -16.74 5.24 0.51
N GLU A 121 -17.52 6.10 -0.12
CA GLU A 121 -17.30 6.49 -1.52
C GLU A 121 -16.48 7.77 -1.67
N ALA A 122 -16.21 8.48 -0.56
CA ALA A 122 -15.37 9.66 -0.59
C ALA A 122 -13.89 9.29 -0.80
N SER A 123 -13.20 10.08 -1.63
CA SER A 123 -11.73 10.09 -1.69
C SER A 123 -11.13 10.27 -0.29
N GLN A 124 -10.00 9.63 -0.01
CA GLN A 124 -9.31 9.70 1.29
C GLN A 124 -7.82 10.04 1.15
N ALA A 125 -7.39 10.35 -0.07
CA ALA A 125 -6.04 10.74 -0.40
C ALA A 125 -6.03 11.55 -1.69
N ARG A 126 -4.85 12.08 -2.00
CA ARG A 126 -4.56 12.79 -3.26
C ARG A 126 -3.14 12.49 -3.72
N LEU A 127 -2.87 12.63 -5.01
CA LEU A 127 -1.52 12.53 -5.58
C LEU A 127 -0.90 13.91 -5.71
N ARG A 128 0.38 14.04 -5.36
CA ARG A 128 1.21 15.18 -5.69
C ARG A 128 2.59 14.71 -6.14
N MET A 129 3.26 15.53 -6.94
CA MET A 129 4.67 15.31 -7.26
C MET A 129 5.51 15.80 -6.08
N MET A 130 6.24 14.89 -5.44
CA MET A 130 7.08 15.21 -4.29
C MET A 130 8.49 14.68 -4.49
N GLU A 131 9.48 15.41 -3.97
CA GLU A 131 10.84 14.90 -3.89
C GLU A 131 10.98 13.94 -2.71
N TYR A 132 11.46 12.74 -2.98
CA TYR A 132 11.87 11.78 -1.96
C TYR A 132 13.13 11.08 -2.45
N ARG A 133 14.16 11.07 -1.60
CA ARG A 133 15.49 10.50 -1.92
C ARG A 133 16.03 10.99 -3.27
N GLN A 134 16.11 12.31 -3.42
CA GLN A 134 16.66 13.03 -4.59
C GLN A 134 15.92 12.83 -5.92
N LYS A 135 14.72 12.23 -5.92
CA LYS A 135 13.93 12.02 -7.14
C LYS A 135 12.49 12.47 -6.92
N ILE A 136 11.99 13.36 -7.79
CA ILE A 136 10.59 13.79 -7.82
C ILE A 136 9.71 12.69 -8.42
N SER A 137 8.74 12.18 -7.67
CA SER A 137 7.82 11.13 -8.13
C SER A 137 6.39 11.40 -7.70
N ALA A 138 5.43 10.71 -8.30
CA ALA A 138 4.06 10.68 -7.80
C ALA A 138 4.07 10.08 -6.39
N THR A 139 3.47 10.82 -5.47
CA THR A 139 3.33 10.46 -4.07
C THR A 139 1.88 10.64 -3.67
N MET A 140 1.27 9.58 -3.13
CA MET A 140 -0.06 9.64 -2.55
C MET A 140 0.03 10.11 -1.11
N ILE A 141 -0.75 11.13 -0.77
CA ILE A 141 -0.82 11.75 0.54
C ILE A 141 -2.19 11.43 1.12
N TYR A 142 -2.23 10.78 2.28
CA TYR A 142 -3.48 10.52 2.97
C TYR A 142 -4.07 11.81 3.55
N ASP A 143 -5.40 11.98 3.43
CA ASP A 143 -6.06 13.21 3.90
C ASP A 143 -6.07 13.32 5.43
N SER A 144 -6.12 12.19 6.13
CA SER A 144 -6.30 12.13 7.59
C SER A 144 -5.24 11.31 8.33
N LEU A 145 -4.16 10.89 7.66
CA LEU A 145 -3.04 10.17 8.27
C LEU A 145 -1.71 10.83 7.88
N PRO A 146 -0.72 10.87 8.79
CA PRO A 146 0.60 11.43 8.50
C PRO A 146 1.45 10.43 7.71
N ILE A 147 0.95 10.01 6.55
CA ILE A 147 1.49 8.94 5.70
C ILE A 147 1.60 9.43 4.27
N HIS A 148 2.74 9.15 3.65
CA HIS A 148 3.02 9.36 2.23
C HIS A 148 3.44 8.05 1.57
N ASP A 149 2.76 7.66 0.50
CA ASP A 149 3.14 6.52 -0.34
C ASP A 149 3.82 7.04 -1.61
N THR A 150 5.13 6.87 -1.75
CA THR A 150 5.88 7.28 -2.96
C THR A 150 6.08 6.11 -3.90
N PHE A 151 5.85 6.31 -5.19
CA PHE A 151 5.89 5.24 -6.19
C PHE A 151 7.12 5.32 -7.11
N ARG A 152 7.62 4.16 -7.54
CA ARG A 152 8.69 4.02 -8.54
C ARG A 152 8.30 3.00 -9.59
N LYS A 153 8.67 3.28 -10.85
CA LYS A 153 8.32 2.45 -12.00
C LYS A 153 9.15 1.16 -12.00
N VAL A 154 8.48 0.02 -12.03
CA VAL A 154 9.12 -1.28 -12.27
C VAL A 154 8.98 -1.64 -13.74
N ASP A 155 7.78 -1.51 -14.29
CA ASP A 155 7.47 -1.58 -15.73
C ASP A 155 6.22 -0.73 -16.04
N ASP A 156 5.56 -0.94 -17.18
CA ASP A 156 4.38 -0.15 -17.58
C ASP A 156 3.12 -0.40 -16.74
N ASP A 157 3.07 -1.55 -16.07
CA ASP A 157 1.91 -2.03 -15.32
C ASP A 157 2.24 -2.37 -13.86
N THR A 158 3.47 -2.07 -13.41
CA THR A 158 3.94 -2.41 -12.06
C THR A 158 4.69 -1.23 -11.46
N VAL A 159 4.36 -0.89 -10.21
CA VAL A 159 5.14 0.04 -9.40
C VAL A 159 5.51 -0.55 -8.05
N LEU A 160 6.69 -0.15 -7.58
CA LEU A 160 7.10 -0.34 -6.19
C LEU A 160 6.68 0.89 -5.39
N GLY A 161 5.89 0.67 -4.35
CA GLY A 161 5.45 1.68 -3.39
C GLY A 161 6.27 1.61 -2.10
N LEU A 162 6.61 2.79 -1.58
CA LEU A 162 7.23 2.97 -0.28
C LEU A 162 6.34 3.88 0.55
N MET A 163 5.85 3.38 1.68
CA MET A 163 5.09 4.13 2.67
C MET A 163 6.05 4.72 3.70
N ASP A 164 6.08 6.05 3.77
CA ASP A 164 6.73 6.85 4.79
C ASP A 164 5.66 7.35 5.78
N SER A 165 5.83 7.03 7.07
CA SER A 165 4.91 7.40 8.12
C SER A 165 5.65 8.14 9.22
N LYS A 166 5.09 9.27 9.65
CA LYS A 166 5.68 10.06 10.75
C LYS A 166 5.84 9.25 12.05
N ASP A 167 4.94 8.30 12.28
CA ASP A 167 4.86 7.56 13.55
C ASP A 167 5.67 6.25 13.54
N ILE A 168 6.13 5.79 12.36
CA ILE A 168 6.86 4.53 12.21
C ILE A 168 8.19 4.81 11.48
N PRO A 169 9.34 4.69 12.17
CA PRO A 169 10.64 5.13 11.64
C PRO A 169 11.24 4.20 10.59
N ILE A 170 10.54 3.13 10.21
CA ILE A 170 10.96 2.18 9.19
C ILE A 170 9.96 2.21 8.03
N PRO A 171 10.42 2.20 6.77
CA PRO A 171 9.52 2.21 5.62
C PRO A 171 8.78 0.88 5.50
N PHE A 172 7.54 0.95 5.03
CA PHE A 172 6.79 -0.22 4.59
C PHE A 172 6.77 -0.27 3.06
N PHE A 173 7.01 -1.45 2.50
CA PHE A 173 7.12 -1.63 1.05
C PHE A 173 5.98 -2.51 0.53
N PHE A 174 5.47 -2.15 -0.63
CA PHE A 174 4.40 -2.88 -1.30
C PHE A 174 4.52 -2.72 -2.81
N VAL A 175 3.88 -3.62 -3.54
CA VAL A 175 3.79 -3.59 -5.00
C VAL A 175 2.37 -3.25 -5.40
N LEU A 176 2.23 -2.53 -6.49
CA LEU A 176 0.96 -2.33 -7.17
C LEU A 176 1.09 -2.81 -8.62
N GLU A 177 0.18 -3.69 -9.02
CA GLU A 177 0.01 -4.17 -10.39
C GLU A 177 -1.27 -3.57 -10.98
N ARG A 178 -1.19 -3.02 -12.18
CA ARG A 178 -2.30 -2.36 -12.85
C ARG A 178 -3.36 -3.38 -13.22
N GLU A 179 -4.62 -3.03 -13.00
CA GLU A 179 -5.76 -3.80 -13.49
C GLU A 179 -6.14 -3.34 -14.91
N HIS A 180 -6.39 -4.29 -15.81
CA HIS A 180 -6.82 -4.06 -17.19
C HIS A 180 -8.30 -4.39 -17.38
#